data_AF-V4XK80-F1
#
_entry.id   AF-V4XK80-F1
#
_cell.length_a   1.000
_cell.length_b   1.000
_cell.length_c   1.000
_cell.angle_alpha   90.00
_cell.angle_beta   90.00
_cell.angle_gamma   90.00
#
_symmetry.space_group_name_H-M   'P 1'
#
loop_
_entity.id
_entity.type
_entity.pdbx_description
1 polymer ?
#
loop_
_entity_poly.entity_id
_entity_poly.type
_entity_poly.pdbx_seq_one_letter_code
_entity_poly.pdbx_strand_id
1 'polypeptide(L)'
;MVVAAPAVSLFALTLYIVLDPTHRSLDATYWHRIRQRWLPGVDRLARRLGLGYAAYELDSEEFAGRIDQPVEAVEALLAAEGFERMPLSAWKTLDDGRGEAGSWALREQPLADRQLHVMLFRTDDGATELYAHEEYNPFHPGHASKHYHCVGHDPEAGTERVANLLAEHLETPEAADRAPVGDETSEPPATTRIGTGVELPSAVEQESGAAAD
;
A
#
# COMPACT_ATOMS: atom_id res chain seq x y z
N MET A 1 -7.53 2.51 -24.10
CA MET A 1 -8.84 2.14 -24.68
C MET A 1 -9.61 1.40 -23.60
N VAL A 2 -10.69 1.99 -23.08
CA VAL A 2 -11.37 1.66 -21.81
C VAL A 2 -12.37 0.50 -21.95
N VAL A 3 -12.29 -0.31 -23.00
CA VAL A 3 -13.27 -1.37 -23.28
C VAL A 3 -13.13 -2.57 -22.33
N ALA A 4 -11.95 -2.77 -21.75
CA ALA A 4 -11.71 -3.90 -20.87
C ALA A 4 -12.26 -3.73 -19.46
N ALA A 5 -12.25 -2.51 -18.90
CA ALA A 5 -12.71 -2.29 -17.53
C ALA A 5 -14.20 -2.64 -17.34
N PRO A 6 -15.15 -2.21 -18.19
CA PRO A 6 -16.56 -2.60 -18.09
C PRO A 6 -16.78 -4.11 -18.26
N ALA A 7 -15.99 -4.77 -19.12
CA ALA A 7 -16.07 -6.22 -19.30
C ALA A 7 -15.58 -6.97 -18.05
N VAL A 8 -14.50 -6.49 -17.43
CA VAL A 8 -14.01 -7.02 -16.14
C VAL A 8 -15.00 -6.71 -15.02
N SER A 9 -15.64 -5.54 -14.99
CA SER A 9 -16.72 -5.23 -14.03
C SER A 9 -17.92 -6.12 -14.22
N LEU A 10 -18.36 -6.34 -15.46
CA LEU A 10 -19.49 -7.21 -15.77
C LEU A 10 -19.16 -8.65 -15.42
N PHE A 11 -17.92 -9.10 -15.66
CA PHE A 11 -17.45 -10.40 -15.21
C PHE A 11 -17.38 -10.49 -13.68
N ALA A 12 -16.84 -9.47 -13.01
CA ALA A 12 -16.77 -9.37 -11.56
C ALA A 12 -18.14 -9.34 -10.91
N LEU A 13 -19.08 -8.59 -11.48
CA LEU A 13 -20.46 -8.47 -11.07
C LEU A 13 -21.25 -9.75 -11.37
N THR A 14 -21.00 -10.39 -12.51
CA THR A 14 -21.57 -11.70 -12.83
C THR A 14 -21.09 -12.73 -11.83
N LEU A 15 -19.79 -12.75 -11.52
CA LEU A 15 -19.26 -13.57 -10.42
C LEU A 15 -19.93 -13.20 -9.11
N TYR A 16 -20.06 -11.91 -8.77
CA TYR A 16 -20.73 -11.47 -7.54
C TYR A 16 -22.18 -11.95 -7.43
N ILE A 17 -22.93 -11.94 -8.53
CA ILE A 17 -24.34 -12.37 -8.60
C ILE A 17 -24.47 -13.90 -8.62
N VAL A 18 -23.58 -14.59 -9.33
CA VAL A 18 -23.61 -16.06 -9.49
C VAL A 18 -23.03 -16.77 -8.27
N LEU A 19 -22.05 -16.16 -7.60
CA LEU A 19 -21.51 -16.62 -6.33
C LEU A 19 -22.49 -16.23 -5.23
N ASP A 20 -23.16 -17.25 -4.69
CA ASP A 20 -24.05 -17.12 -3.52
C ASP A 20 -23.32 -16.38 -2.37
N PRO A 21 -23.99 -15.59 -1.52
CA PRO A 21 -23.38 -14.94 -0.35
C PRO A 21 -22.51 -15.88 0.51
N THR A 22 -22.85 -17.17 0.59
CA THR A 22 -22.04 -18.24 1.22
C THR A 22 -20.64 -18.41 0.60
N HIS A 23 -20.45 -17.99 -0.64
CA HIS A 23 -19.18 -18.01 -1.36
C HIS A 23 -18.34 -16.76 -1.10
N ARG A 24 -18.85 -15.80 -0.31
CA ARG A 24 -18.13 -14.59 0.12
C ARG A 24 -18.07 -14.45 1.65
N SER A 25 -18.69 -15.38 2.37
CA SER A 25 -18.63 -15.51 3.81
C SER A 25 -17.31 -16.14 4.26
N LEU A 26 -17.16 -16.29 5.59
CA LEU A 26 -16.02 -16.93 6.24
C LEU A 26 -15.66 -18.30 5.62
N ASP A 27 -16.67 -19.09 5.28
CA ASP A 27 -16.53 -20.47 4.80
C ASP A 27 -15.86 -20.59 3.41
N ALA A 28 -15.78 -19.48 2.67
CA ALA A 28 -15.23 -19.43 1.32
C ALA A 28 -13.69 -19.37 1.27
N THR A 29 -13.03 -20.19 2.09
CA THR A 29 -11.56 -20.29 2.21
C THR A 29 -10.86 -20.73 0.92
N TYR A 30 -11.59 -21.31 -0.04
CA TYR A 30 -11.03 -21.74 -1.32
C TYR A 30 -10.56 -20.58 -2.20
N TRP A 31 -11.09 -19.36 -2.01
CA TRP A 31 -10.67 -18.19 -2.78
C TRP A 31 -9.21 -17.85 -2.59
N HIS A 32 -8.68 -17.96 -1.37
CA HIS A 32 -7.27 -17.72 -1.09
C HIS A 32 -6.37 -18.63 -1.94
N ARG A 33 -6.68 -19.94 -1.96
CA ARG A 33 -5.95 -20.93 -2.77
C ARG A 33 -6.06 -20.69 -4.27
N ILE A 34 -7.26 -20.34 -4.76
CA ILE A 34 -7.47 -20.03 -6.18
C ILE A 34 -6.66 -18.78 -6.56
N ARG A 35 -6.74 -17.74 -5.73
CA ARG A 35 -6.01 -16.50 -5.93
C ARG A 35 -4.51 -16.72 -5.97
N GLN A 36 -3.95 -17.37 -4.96
CA GLN A 36 -2.51 -17.67 -4.89
C GLN A 36 -2.04 -18.48 -6.12
N ARG A 37 -2.87 -19.38 -6.65
CA ARG A 37 -2.52 -20.23 -7.79
C ARG A 37 -2.64 -19.53 -9.14
N TRP A 38 -3.67 -18.71 -9.35
CA TRP A 38 -4.06 -18.22 -10.67
C TRP A 38 -3.78 -16.74 -10.88
N LEU A 39 -3.84 -15.91 -9.82
CA LEU A 39 -3.64 -14.46 -9.96
C LEU A 39 -2.29 -14.08 -10.57
N PRO A 40 -1.15 -14.68 -10.20
CA PRO A 40 0.13 -14.32 -10.85
C PRO A 40 0.14 -14.56 -12.37
N GLY A 41 -0.72 -15.46 -12.89
CA GLY A 41 -0.93 -15.66 -14.32
C GLY A 41 -1.86 -14.60 -14.92
N VAL A 42 -2.95 -14.27 -14.21
CA VAL A 42 -3.90 -13.22 -14.59
C VAL A 42 -3.23 -11.84 -14.59
N ASP A 43 -2.43 -11.51 -13.59
CA ASP A 43 -1.65 -10.27 -13.49
C ASP A 43 -0.71 -10.11 -14.68
N ARG A 44 0.02 -11.17 -15.03
CA ARG A 44 0.91 -11.16 -16.20
C ARG A 44 0.14 -10.94 -17.49
N LEU A 45 -1.04 -11.55 -17.62
CA LEU A 45 -1.91 -11.37 -18.78
C LEU A 45 -2.51 -9.96 -18.80
N ALA A 46 -2.96 -9.43 -17.68
CA ALA A 46 -3.54 -8.10 -17.56
C ALA A 46 -2.51 -7.00 -17.84
N ARG A 47 -1.31 -7.09 -17.25
CA ARG A 47 -0.17 -6.23 -17.56
C ARG A 47 0.19 -6.29 -19.05
N ARG A 48 0.21 -7.49 -19.65
CA ARG A 48 0.47 -7.67 -21.09
C ARG A 48 -0.61 -7.06 -21.97
N LEU A 49 -1.86 -7.05 -21.52
CA LEU A 49 -3.00 -6.49 -22.24
C LEU A 49 -3.22 -4.99 -21.96
N GLY A 50 -2.42 -4.37 -21.09
CA GLY A 50 -2.62 -2.98 -20.66
C GLY A 50 -3.93 -2.77 -19.89
N LEU A 51 -4.46 -3.85 -19.31
CA LEU A 51 -5.56 -3.82 -18.35
C LEU A 51 -4.89 -3.48 -17.02
N GLY A 52 -4.99 -2.23 -16.57
CA GLY A 52 -4.48 -1.81 -15.27
C GLY A 52 -4.92 -2.81 -14.20
N TYR A 53 -3.97 -3.60 -13.71
CA TYR A 53 -4.22 -4.58 -12.67
C TYR A 53 -3.27 -4.22 -11.56
N ALA A 54 -3.84 -3.63 -10.50
CA ALA A 54 -3.11 -3.02 -9.41
C ALA A 54 -2.54 -4.07 -8.45
N ALA A 55 -1.64 -4.91 -8.95
CA ALA A 55 -0.67 -5.59 -8.10
C ALA A 55 0.50 -4.64 -7.89
N TYR A 56 0.60 -4.10 -6.68
CA TYR A 56 1.63 -3.20 -6.20
C TYR A 56 2.06 -3.62 -4.79
N GLU A 57 3.24 -3.17 -4.35
CA GLU A 57 3.75 -3.35 -2.99
C GLU A 57 3.03 -2.35 -2.08
N LEU A 58 2.46 -2.82 -0.97
CA LEU A 58 1.75 -1.96 -0.02
C LEU A 58 2.73 -1.01 0.67
N ASP A 59 2.35 0.25 0.80
CA ASP A 59 3.12 1.23 1.57
C ASP A 59 2.79 1.14 3.06
N SER A 60 3.72 1.57 3.90
CA SER A 60 3.57 1.84 5.32
C SER A 60 2.36 2.74 5.65
N GLU A 61 1.95 3.63 4.75
CA GLU A 61 0.77 4.48 4.90
C GLU A 61 -0.55 3.69 4.94
N GLU A 62 -0.56 2.47 4.40
CA GLU A 62 -1.75 1.60 4.42
C GLU A 62 -1.82 0.78 5.70
N PHE A 63 -0.83 0.83 6.61
CA PHE A 63 -0.85 0.07 7.85
C PHE A 63 -1.93 0.61 8.82
N ALA A 64 -2.94 -0.21 9.10
CA ALA A 64 -4.08 0.14 9.94
C ALA A 64 -3.93 -0.33 11.40
N GLY A 65 -3.02 -1.28 11.65
CA GLY A 65 -2.73 -1.78 12.98
C GLY A 65 -2.51 -3.28 13.04
N ARG A 66 -2.40 -3.79 14.25
CA ARG A 66 -2.11 -5.20 14.55
C ARG A 66 -3.12 -5.73 15.55
N ILE A 67 -3.50 -7.00 15.40
CA ILE A 67 -4.36 -7.72 16.34
C ILE A 67 -3.58 -8.96 16.81
N ASP A 68 -3.48 -9.15 18.12
CA ASP A 68 -2.83 -10.31 18.76
C ASP A 68 -3.69 -11.58 18.65
N GLN A 69 -4.05 -11.95 17.43
CA GLN A 69 -4.84 -13.12 17.09
C GLN A 69 -4.38 -13.69 15.74
N PRO A 70 -4.53 -15.01 15.54
CA PRO A 70 -4.23 -15.62 14.25
C PRO A 70 -5.24 -15.14 13.19
N VAL A 71 -4.80 -15.16 11.93
CA VAL A 71 -5.56 -14.69 10.75
C VAL A 71 -6.98 -15.24 10.76
N GLU A 72 -7.18 -16.51 11.09
CA GLU A 72 -8.49 -17.17 11.09
C GLU A 72 -9.47 -16.54 12.09
N ALA A 73 -8.99 -16.05 13.23
CA ALA A 73 -9.81 -15.35 14.21
C ALA A 73 -10.13 -13.92 13.72
N VAL A 74 -9.15 -13.24 13.13
CA VAL A 74 -9.35 -11.90 12.55
C VAL A 74 -10.32 -11.94 11.37
N GLU A 75 -10.26 -12.97 10.54
CA GLU A 75 -11.24 -13.21 9.47
C GLU A 75 -12.67 -13.41 10.02
N ALA A 76 -12.81 -14.07 11.17
CA ALA A 76 -14.09 -14.22 11.84
C ALA A 76 -14.62 -12.92 12.43
N LEU A 77 -13.73 -12.11 13.00
CA LEU A 77 -14.04 -10.77 13.46
C LEU A 77 -14.53 -9.89 12.29
N LEU A 78 -13.78 -9.83 11.20
CA LEU A 78 -14.17 -9.05 10.02
C LEU A 78 -15.53 -9.50 9.46
N ALA A 79 -15.77 -10.80 9.38
CA ALA A 79 -17.06 -11.32 8.94
C ALA A 79 -18.22 -10.92 9.89
N ALA A 80 -17.98 -10.89 11.20
CA ALA A 80 -18.95 -10.43 12.19
C ALA A 80 -19.26 -8.93 12.06
N GLU A 81 -18.26 -8.12 11.69
CA GLU A 81 -18.39 -6.70 11.35
C GLU A 81 -18.98 -6.43 9.95
N GLY A 82 -19.40 -7.49 9.25
CA GLY A 82 -20.08 -7.38 7.95
C GLY A 82 -19.15 -7.23 6.74
N PHE A 83 -17.84 -7.46 6.92
CA PHE A 83 -16.93 -7.54 5.78
C PHE A 83 -17.18 -8.82 4.98
N GLU A 84 -16.95 -8.72 3.67
CA GLU A 84 -17.06 -9.84 2.74
C GLU A 84 -15.71 -10.11 2.10
N ARG A 85 -15.39 -11.40 1.85
CA ARG A 85 -14.16 -11.75 1.12
C ARG A 85 -14.15 -11.14 -0.28
N MET A 86 -12.98 -10.67 -0.70
CA MET A 86 -12.74 -10.12 -2.04
C MET A 86 -12.06 -11.15 -2.94
N PRO A 87 -12.82 -11.93 -3.74
CA PRO A 87 -12.24 -12.96 -4.60
C PRO A 87 -11.40 -12.39 -5.76
N LEU A 88 -11.62 -11.13 -6.13
CA LEU A 88 -11.05 -10.50 -7.32
C LEU A 88 -10.04 -9.38 -7.03
N SER A 89 -9.65 -9.17 -5.78
CA SER A 89 -8.55 -8.25 -5.51
C SER A 89 -7.21 -8.85 -5.93
N ALA A 90 -6.33 -7.96 -6.38
CA ALA A 90 -4.96 -8.30 -6.71
C ALA A 90 -4.24 -8.90 -5.52
N TRP A 91 -3.35 -9.86 -5.79
CA TRP A 91 -2.49 -10.45 -4.77
C TRP A 91 -1.46 -9.41 -4.31
N LYS A 92 -1.46 -9.07 -3.02
CA LYS A 92 -0.51 -8.11 -2.47
C LYS A 92 0.61 -8.79 -1.69
N THR A 93 1.75 -8.11 -1.68
CA THR A 93 2.95 -8.50 -0.93
C THR A 93 3.48 -7.28 -0.20
N LEU A 94 4.03 -7.50 0.99
CA LEU A 94 4.80 -6.50 1.71
C LEU A 94 6.25 -6.50 1.22
N ASP A 95 6.99 -5.44 1.55
CA ASP A 95 8.40 -5.26 1.21
C ASP A 95 9.32 -6.35 1.80
N ASP A 96 8.91 -6.95 2.92
CA ASP A 96 9.60 -8.07 3.56
C ASP A 96 9.33 -9.44 2.86
N GLY A 97 8.51 -9.44 1.81
CA GLY A 97 8.17 -10.61 1.01
C GLY A 97 6.99 -11.43 1.56
N ARG A 98 6.37 -11.03 2.67
CA ARG A 98 5.15 -11.68 3.17
C ARG A 98 4.00 -11.45 2.20
N GLY A 99 3.33 -12.54 1.85
CA GLY A 99 2.15 -12.53 0.99
C GLY A 99 0.87 -12.36 1.79
N GLU A 100 -0.13 -11.76 1.14
CA GLU A 100 -1.46 -11.57 1.69
C GLU A 100 -2.10 -12.89 2.17
N ALA A 101 -2.56 -12.90 3.42
CA ALA A 101 -3.26 -14.02 4.03
C ALA A 101 -4.79 -13.93 3.86
N GLY A 102 -5.33 -12.72 3.74
CA GLY A 102 -6.76 -12.49 3.58
C GLY A 102 -7.07 -11.13 2.93
N SER A 103 -8.23 -11.05 2.26
CA SER A 103 -8.68 -9.88 1.51
C SER A 103 -10.17 -9.68 1.69
N TRP A 104 -10.54 -8.52 2.21
CA TRP A 104 -11.88 -8.28 2.74
C TRP A 104 -12.34 -6.88 2.38
N ALA A 105 -13.63 -6.71 2.10
CA ALA A 105 -14.19 -5.39 1.85
C ALA A 105 -15.50 -5.18 2.61
N LEU A 106 -15.66 -3.98 3.13
CA LEU A 106 -16.90 -3.48 3.73
C LEU A 106 -17.52 -2.42 2.81
N ARG A 107 -18.82 -2.59 2.54
CA ARG A 107 -19.61 -1.72 1.66
C ARG A 107 -21.05 -1.69 2.13
N GLU A 108 -21.70 -0.54 2.01
CA GLU A 108 -23.10 -0.36 2.43
C GLU A 108 -24.07 -1.20 1.59
N GLN A 109 -23.74 -1.40 0.31
CA GLN A 109 -24.53 -2.18 -0.63
C GLN A 109 -23.63 -2.74 -1.75
N PRO A 110 -24.07 -3.78 -2.47
CA PRO A 110 -23.27 -4.46 -3.50
C PRO A 110 -22.62 -3.54 -4.53
N LEU A 111 -23.35 -2.50 -4.95
CA LEU A 111 -22.95 -1.53 -5.97
C LEU A 111 -22.67 -0.15 -5.37
N ALA A 112 -22.30 -0.05 -4.09
CA ALA A 112 -21.86 1.23 -3.51
C ALA A 112 -20.69 1.81 -4.33
N ASP A 113 -20.57 3.14 -4.38
CA ASP A 113 -19.51 3.78 -5.16
C ASP A 113 -18.13 3.45 -4.60
N ARG A 114 -18.01 3.41 -3.27
CA ARG A 114 -16.76 3.20 -2.53
C ARG A 114 -16.86 1.98 -1.63
N GLN A 115 -15.70 1.42 -1.28
CA GLN A 115 -15.56 0.34 -0.32
C GLN A 115 -14.34 0.58 0.57
N LEU A 116 -14.40 0.09 1.80
CA LEU A 116 -13.23 -0.06 2.66
C LEU A 116 -12.62 -1.43 2.36
N HIS A 117 -11.36 -1.48 1.93
CA HIS A 117 -10.63 -2.71 1.65
C HIS A 117 -9.61 -2.95 2.74
N VAL A 118 -9.62 -4.16 3.32
CA VAL A 118 -8.72 -4.61 4.37
C VAL A 118 -7.97 -5.84 3.89
N MET A 119 -6.66 -5.83 4.07
CA MET A 119 -5.76 -6.92 3.73
C MET A 119 -5.05 -7.40 4.98
N LEU A 120 -4.94 -8.72 5.12
CA LEU A 120 -4.40 -9.36 6.30
C LEU A 120 -3.04 -9.96 5.99
N PHE A 121 -2.08 -9.78 6.89
CA PHE A 121 -0.75 -10.37 6.82
C PHE A 121 -0.44 -11.10 8.12
N ARG A 122 0.03 -12.34 8.01
CA ARG A 122 0.46 -13.12 9.17
C ARG A 122 1.84 -12.65 9.62
N THR A 123 2.04 -12.49 10.91
CA THR A 123 3.36 -12.23 11.50
C THR A 123 4.01 -13.54 11.99
N ASP A 124 5.33 -13.52 12.20
CA ASP A 124 6.07 -14.72 12.64
C ASP A 124 5.70 -15.20 14.04
N ASP A 125 5.25 -14.29 14.90
CA ASP A 125 4.74 -14.58 16.25
C ASP A 125 3.27 -15.05 16.27
N GLY A 126 2.62 -15.12 15.10
CA GLY A 126 1.27 -15.67 14.94
C GLY A 126 0.14 -14.65 15.07
N ALA A 127 0.45 -13.37 15.28
CA ALA A 127 -0.51 -12.27 15.19
C ALA A 127 -0.88 -11.94 13.72
N THR A 128 -1.73 -10.93 13.57
CA THR A 128 -2.19 -10.45 12.25
C THR A 128 -2.03 -8.96 12.14
N GLU A 129 -1.36 -8.52 11.08
CA GLU A 129 -1.29 -7.12 10.67
C GLU A 129 -2.37 -6.81 9.64
N LEU A 130 -2.98 -5.64 9.79
CA LEU A 130 -4.05 -5.15 8.95
C LEU A 130 -3.52 -3.97 8.13
N TYR A 131 -3.73 -4.04 6.83
CA TYR A 131 -3.52 -2.93 5.92
C TYR A 131 -4.86 -2.53 5.33
N ALA A 132 -5.10 -1.23 5.12
CA ALA A 132 -6.38 -0.74 4.67
C ALA A 132 -6.28 0.51 3.78
N HIS A 133 -7.25 0.63 2.89
CA HIS A 133 -7.50 1.83 2.11
C HIS A 133 -8.99 1.90 1.74
N GLU A 134 -9.47 3.13 1.52
CA GLU A 134 -10.74 3.35 0.87
C GLU A 134 -10.54 3.49 -0.65
N GLU A 135 -11.35 2.78 -1.42
CA GLU A 135 -11.23 2.75 -2.88
C GLU A 135 -12.59 2.70 -3.56
N TYR A 136 -12.61 2.94 -4.88
CA TYR A 136 -13.81 2.70 -5.68
C TYR A 136 -14.14 1.20 -5.73
N ASN A 137 -15.42 0.89 -5.68
CA ASN A 137 -15.91 -0.49 -5.75
C ASN A 137 -15.70 -1.09 -7.16
N PRO A 138 -14.96 -2.21 -7.31
CA PRO A 138 -14.76 -2.87 -8.59
C PRO A 138 -16.02 -3.48 -9.19
N PHE A 139 -17.05 -3.75 -8.39
CA PHE A 139 -18.32 -4.29 -8.85
C PHE A 139 -19.23 -3.24 -9.48
N HIS A 140 -19.02 -1.95 -9.17
CA HIS A 140 -19.81 -0.87 -9.76
C HIS A 140 -19.32 -0.55 -11.17
N PRO A 141 -20.14 -0.75 -12.23
CA PRO A 141 -19.69 -0.61 -13.63
C PRO A 141 -19.14 0.76 -13.99
N GLY A 142 -19.66 1.83 -13.36
CA GLY A 142 -19.18 3.20 -13.56
C GLY A 142 -17.88 3.54 -12.81
N HIS A 143 -17.46 2.72 -11.86
CA HIS A 143 -16.34 3.01 -10.95
C HIS A 143 -15.20 2.00 -11.04
N ALA A 144 -15.44 0.80 -11.58
CA ALA A 144 -14.40 -0.22 -11.70
C ALA A 144 -13.16 0.21 -12.48
N SER A 145 -13.32 1.01 -13.54
CA SER A 145 -12.14 1.56 -14.23
C SER A 145 -11.32 2.45 -13.30
N LYS A 146 -11.95 3.19 -12.38
CA LYS A 146 -11.23 4.01 -11.41
C LYS A 146 -10.47 3.14 -10.40
N HIS A 147 -11.11 2.09 -9.89
CA HIS A 147 -10.47 1.09 -9.02
C HIS A 147 -9.20 0.49 -9.65
N TYR A 148 -9.31 -0.04 -10.87
CA TYR A 148 -8.20 -0.68 -11.57
C TYR A 148 -7.03 0.26 -11.95
N HIS A 149 -7.26 1.57 -11.95
CA HIS A 149 -6.23 2.59 -12.17
C HIS A 149 -5.85 3.32 -10.87
N CYS A 150 -6.24 2.80 -9.70
CA CYS A 150 -5.97 3.39 -8.38
C CYS A 150 -6.41 4.87 -8.26
N VAL A 151 -7.44 5.27 -9.00
CA VAL A 151 -7.98 6.64 -8.92
C VAL A 151 -8.78 6.76 -7.64
N GLY A 152 -8.47 7.75 -6.80
CA GLY A 152 -9.18 7.98 -5.53
C GLY A 152 -8.88 6.97 -4.44
N HIS A 153 -7.73 6.26 -4.57
CA HIS A 153 -7.12 5.44 -3.53
C HIS A 153 -6.80 6.30 -2.31
N ASP A 154 -7.28 5.90 -1.13
CA ASP A 154 -7.19 6.71 0.09
C ASP A 154 -6.81 5.83 1.31
N PRO A 155 -5.49 5.64 1.55
CA PRO A 155 -4.99 4.92 2.72
C PRO A 155 -5.38 5.58 4.06
N GLU A 156 -5.35 6.91 4.13
CA GLU A 156 -5.64 7.66 5.36
C GLU A 156 -7.08 7.43 5.80
N ALA A 157 -8.06 7.61 4.91
CA ALA A 157 -9.46 7.34 5.22
C ALA A 157 -9.69 5.86 5.54
N GLY A 158 -8.97 4.96 4.87
CA GLY A 158 -9.08 3.52 5.11
C GLY A 158 -8.59 3.10 6.50
N THR A 159 -7.39 3.55 6.86
CA THR A 159 -6.76 3.26 8.15
C THR A 159 -7.54 3.90 9.31
N GLU A 160 -8.00 5.14 9.17
CA GLU A 160 -8.86 5.80 10.17
C GLU A 160 -10.17 5.02 10.40
N ARG A 161 -10.82 4.56 9.32
CA ARG A 161 -12.06 3.78 9.43
C ARG A 161 -11.84 2.43 10.11
N VAL A 162 -10.74 1.74 9.81
CA VAL A 162 -10.38 0.49 10.51
C VAL A 162 -10.09 0.76 11.98
N ALA A 163 -9.32 1.80 12.29
CA ALA A 163 -9.01 2.19 13.66
C ALA A 163 -10.28 2.44 14.48
N ASN A 164 -11.29 3.09 13.88
CA ASN A 164 -12.57 3.33 14.52
C ASN A 164 -13.43 2.06 14.68
N LEU A 165 -13.50 1.21 13.64
CA LEU A 165 -14.34 0.01 13.66
C LEU A 165 -13.78 -1.08 14.57
N LEU A 166 -12.46 -1.23 14.62
CA LEU A 166 -11.79 -2.33 15.32
C LEU A 166 -11.02 -1.85 16.55
N ALA A 167 -11.32 -0.65 17.07
CA ALA A 167 -10.59 0.00 18.16
C ALA A 167 -10.36 -0.91 19.39
N GLU A 168 -11.35 -1.75 19.72
CA GLU A 168 -11.31 -2.65 20.88
C GLU A 168 -10.41 -3.89 20.67
N HIS A 169 -10.04 -4.19 19.43
CA HIS A 169 -9.27 -5.36 19.04
C HIS A 169 -7.84 -5.02 18.62
N LEU A 170 -7.62 -3.80 18.16
CA LEU A 170 -6.30 -3.34 17.79
C LEU A 170 -5.42 -3.26 19.03
N GLU A 171 -4.21 -3.78 18.91
CA GLU A 171 -3.15 -3.49 19.85
C GLU A 171 -3.01 -1.96 19.88
N THR A 172 -3.20 -1.40 21.08
CA THR A 172 -2.73 -0.02 21.30
C THR A 172 -1.24 -0.05 20.99
N PRO A 173 -0.71 0.86 20.16
CA PRO A 173 0.71 0.93 19.95
C PRO A 173 1.36 1.01 21.32
N GLU A 174 2.02 -0.06 21.76
CA GLU A 174 2.94 0.06 22.86
C GLU A 174 3.91 1.13 22.38
N ALA A 175 4.17 2.15 23.21
CA ALA A 175 5.14 3.19 22.90
C ALA A 175 6.59 2.63 22.87
N ALA A 176 6.76 1.37 22.49
CA ALA A 176 7.98 0.63 22.39
C ALA A 176 8.34 0.49 20.91
N ASP A 177 9.53 1.02 20.60
CA ASP A 177 10.29 0.86 19.36
C ASP A 177 9.98 1.74 18.14
N ARG A 178 9.40 2.92 18.37
CA ARG A 178 9.89 4.09 17.64
C ARG A 178 11.14 4.58 18.35
N ALA A 179 12.31 4.10 17.95
CA ALA A 179 13.56 4.77 18.27
C ALA A 179 13.34 6.27 18.01
N PRO A 180 13.69 7.18 18.95
CA PRO A 180 13.51 8.59 18.70
C PRO A 180 14.25 8.92 17.41
N VAL A 181 13.50 9.30 16.38
CA VAL A 181 14.05 10.03 15.24
C VAL A 181 14.82 11.16 15.90
N GLY A 182 16.15 11.11 15.74
CA GLY A 182 17.03 12.12 16.27
C GLY A 182 16.46 13.49 15.92
N ASP A 183 16.33 14.32 16.94
CA ASP A 183 16.16 15.75 16.81
C ASP A 183 17.35 16.26 15.98
N GLU A 184 17.21 16.25 14.66
CA GLU A 184 18.08 17.02 13.77
C GLU A 184 17.64 18.49 13.82
N THR A 185 17.79 19.09 15.00
CA THR A 185 18.20 20.48 15.10
C THR A 185 19.66 20.58 14.64
N SER A 186 19.87 20.32 13.35
CA SER A 186 21.07 20.77 12.66
C SER A 186 20.90 22.27 12.42
N GLU A 187 21.40 23.05 13.37
CA GLU A 187 21.82 24.43 13.09
C GLU A 187 22.57 24.47 11.76
N PRO A 188 22.22 25.38 10.83
CA PRO A 188 23.04 25.55 9.64
C PRO A 188 24.43 26.03 10.09
N PRO A 189 25.53 25.45 9.59
CA PRO A 189 26.85 25.95 9.93
C PRO A 189 26.94 27.42 9.52
N ALA A 190 27.38 28.25 10.48
CA ALA A 190 27.57 29.67 10.32
C ALA A 190 28.40 29.95 9.05
N THR A 191 27.79 30.65 8.09
CA THR A 191 28.51 31.20 6.93
C THR A 191 29.39 32.35 7.43
N THR A 192 30.64 32.05 7.78
CA THR A 192 31.65 33.09 7.96
C THR A 192 31.99 33.68 6.60
N ARG A 193 31.49 34.90 6.33
CA ARG A 193 32.10 35.77 5.33
C ARG A 193 33.51 36.13 5.80
N ILE A 194 34.53 35.70 5.05
CA ILE A 194 35.80 36.42 5.00
C ILE A 194 35.96 36.93 3.57
N GLY A 195 35.69 38.22 3.42
CA GLY A 195 36.11 38.97 2.26
C GLY A 195 37.55 39.45 2.44
N THR A 196 38.17 39.65 1.29
CA THR A 196 39.30 40.55 0.98
C THR A 196 40.71 40.14 1.40
N GLY A 197 41.50 39.84 0.37
CA GLY A 197 42.77 40.54 0.14
C GLY A 197 44.03 39.80 0.58
N VAL A 198 44.69 39.10 -0.36
CA VAL A 198 46.15 39.00 -0.35
C VAL A 198 46.67 39.16 -1.78
N GLU A 199 47.52 40.18 -1.92
CA GLU A 199 48.23 40.66 -3.09
C GLU A 199 49.29 39.67 -3.62
N LEU A 200 49.54 39.80 -4.93
CA LEU A 200 50.66 39.19 -5.65
C LEU A 200 51.98 39.88 -5.26
N PRO A 201 53.11 39.15 -5.11
CA PRO A 201 54.40 39.78 -4.86
C PRO A 201 55.01 40.35 -6.15
N SER A 202 55.41 41.62 -6.06
CA SER A 202 56.40 42.33 -6.89
C SER A 202 57.34 43.00 -5.88
N ALA A 203 58.66 43.05 -5.95
CA ALA A 203 59.65 42.82 -6.99
C ALA A 203 61.00 42.51 -6.31
N VAL A 204 61.96 41.94 -7.03
CA VAL A 204 63.37 42.38 -6.96
C VAL A 204 63.97 42.22 -8.37
N GLU A 205 64.25 43.36 -9.01
CA GLU A 205 65.22 43.48 -10.08
C GLU A 205 66.63 43.24 -9.52
N GLN A 206 67.42 42.40 -10.19
CA GLN A 206 68.87 42.60 -10.28
C GLN A 206 69.31 42.38 -11.72
N GLU A 207 69.72 43.47 -12.37
CA GLU A 207 70.57 43.46 -13.55
C GLU A 207 71.93 42.81 -13.24
N SER A 208 72.48 42.08 -14.21
CA SER A 208 73.92 41.96 -14.45
C SER A 208 74.14 41.11 -15.70
N GLY A 209 74.49 41.75 -16.82
CA GLY A 209 74.87 41.07 -18.05
C GLY A 209 76.30 40.52 -18.06
N ALA A 210 76.53 39.55 -18.96
CA ALA A 210 77.79 39.19 -19.63
C ALA A 210 77.54 37.83 -20.32
N ALA A 211 77.45 37.75 -21.65
CA ALA A 211 78.55 37.65 -22.63
C ALA A 211 78.71 36.20 -23.14
N ALA A 212 78.56 36.08 -24.46
CA ALA A 212 79.07 35.10 -25.44
C ALA A 212 79.86 33.87 -24.96
N ASP A 213 79.50 32.69 -25.47
CA ASP A 213 80.13 32.06 -26.65
C ASP A 213 79.17 31.05 -27.31
#